data_AF-A0A7R9Q3Q6-F1
#
_entry.id   AF-A0A7R9Q3Q6-F1
#
_cell.length_a   1.000
_cell.length_b   1.000
_cell.length_c   1.000
_cell.angle_alpha   90.00
_cell.angle_beta   90.00
_cell.angle_gamma   90.00
#
_symmetry.space_group_name_H-M   'P 1'
#
loop_
_entity.id
_entity.type
_entity.pdbx_description
1 polymer ?
#
loop_
_entity_poly.entity_id
_entity_poly.type
_entity_poly.pdbx_seq_one_letter_code
_entity_poly.pdbx_strand_id
1 'polypeptide(L)'
;ESCLIRQCDSILRQVNDVPRLYRKTNKEVPTKASNYINHCIELIFSITSSQTQVWKTEWTRYVLNEITSHYKQYTSEVLTSVQKIEDSLKRLKKAKIGNQNNVSKNNLNNMSDDDKIRLQIYYDVQEFGQQVSIW
;
A
#
# COMPACT_ATOMS: atom_id res chain seq x y z
N GLU A 1 4.28 -13.98 -20.64
CA GLU A 1 3.90 -12.68 -20.03
C GLU A 1 2.91 -12.85 -18.88
N SER A 2 1.77 -13.50 -19.13
CA SER A 2 0.67 -13.66 -18.16
C SER A 2 1.06 -14.36 -16.85
N CYS A 3 2.11 -15.19 -16.84
CA CYS A 3 2.59 -15.85 -15.62
C CYS A 3 3.31 -14.90 -14.65
N LEU A 4 4.10 -13.95 -15.17
CA LEU A 4 4.85 -13.00 -14.33
C LEU A 4 3.92 -11.97 -13.71
N ILE A 5 3.02 -11.39 -14.51
CA ILE A 5 2.02 -10.44 -14.02
C ILE A 5 1.18 -11.07 -12.90
N ARG A 6 0.73 -12.32 -13.07
CA ARG A 6 -0.03 -13.05 -12.04
C ARG A 6 0.76 -13.30 -10.75
N GLN A 7 2.05 -13.62 -10.85
CA GLN A 7 2.89 -13.80 -9.66
C GLN A 7 3.10 -12.48 -8.92
N CYS A 8 3.40 -11.41 -9.66
CA CYS A 8 3.51 -10.06 -9.09
C CYS A 8 2.19 -9.62 -8.45
N ASP A 9 1.06 -9.87 -9.10
CA ASP A 9 -0.28 -9.63 -8.55
C ASP A 9 -0.49 -10.34 -7.22
N SER A 10 -0.12 -11.62 -7.14
CA SER A 10 -0.25 -12.37 -5.90
C SER A 10 0.59 -11.78 -4.77
N ILE A 11 1.78 -11.27 -5.08
CA ILE A 11 2.67 -10.63 -4.10
C ILE A 11 2.09 -9.28 -3.67
N LEU A 12 1.72 -8.43 -4.63
CA LEU A 12 1.25 -7.06 -4.39
C LEU A 12 -0.11 -7.00 -3.69
N ARG A 13 -0.94 -8.05 -3.83
CA ARG A 13 -2.19 -8.20 -3.07
C ARG A 13 -1.98 -8.27 -1.55
N GLN A 14 -0.76 -8.51 -1.06
CA GLN A 14 -0.44 -8.43 0.38
C GLN A 14 -0.67 -7.02 0.96
N VAL A 15 -0.80 -5.98 0.12
CA VAL A 15 -1.24 -4.66 0.58
C VAL A 15 -2.59 -4.69 1.32
N ASN A 16 -3.45 -5.67 1.00
CA ASN A 16 -4.73 -5.87 1.68
C ASN A 16 -4.58 -6.29 3.15
N ASP A 17 -3.42 -6.79 3.55
CA ASP A 17 -3.13 -7.19 4.93
C ASP A 17 -2.66 -6.00 5.79
N VAL A 18 -2.21 -4.91 5.17
CA VAL A 18 -1.67 -3.73 5.87
C VAL A 18 -2.65 -3.18 6.93
N PRO A 19 -3.96 -3.01 6.66
CA PRO A 19 -4.91 -2.59 7.68
C PRO A 19 -4.92 -3.49 8.92
N ARG A 20 -4.86 -4.81 8.72
CA ARG A 20 -4.87 -5.79 9.82
C ARG A 20 -3.58 -5.72 10.65
N LEU A 21 -2.45 -5.36 10.05
CA LEU A 21 -1.16 -5.26 10.74
C LEU A 21 -1.08 -4.09 11.72
N TYR A 22 -1.87 -3.02 11.52
CA TYR A 22 -1.81 -1.81 12.34
C TYR A 22 -3.04 -1.63 13.23
N ARG A 23 -4.23 -1.97 12.72
CA ARG A 23 -5.49 -1.72 13.42
C ARG A 23 -5.58 -2.48 14.74
N LYS A 24 -5.74 -1.74 15.84
CA LYS A 24 -5.80 -2.26 17.21
C LYS A 24 -4.60 -3.13 17.58
N THR A 25 -3.44 -2.81 17.01
CA THR A 25 -2.18 -3.46 17.35
C THR A 25 -1.27 -2.46 18.05
N ASN A 26 -0.34 -2.95 18.87
CA ASN A 26 0.72 -2.13 19.43
C ASN A 26 1.92 -2.00 18.48
N LYS A 27 1.71 -2.20 17.16
CA LYS A 27 2.77 -2.11 16.17
C LYS A 27 3.31 -0.69 16.10
N GLU A 28 4.63 -0.59 16.02
CA GLU A 28 5.35 0.68 15.91
C GLU A 28 4.97 1.45 14.63
N VAL A 29 5.28 2.75 14.61
CA VAL A 29 5.08 3.59 13.42
C VAL A 29 5.94 3.06 12.27
N PRO A 30 5.40 2.88 11.06
CA PRO A 30 6.20 2.43 9.93
C PRO A 30 7.31 3.43 9.60
N THR A 31 8.49 2.90 9.28
CA THR A 31 9.68 3.67 8.88
C THR A 31 10.23 3.26 7.52
N LYS A 32 9.69 2.19 6.94
CA LYS A 32 10.16 1.60 5.68
C LYS A 32 9.02 0.88 4.95
N ALA A 33 9.23 0.62 3.66
CA ALA A 33 8.34 -0.20 2.85
C ALA A 33 8.26 -1.65 3.36
N SER A 34 7.14 -2.28 3.02
CA SER A 34 6.85 -3.68 3.31
C SER A 34 7.73 -4.61 2.45
N ASN A 35 8.14 -5.74 3.03
CA ASN A 35 9.02 -6.70 2.35
C ASN A 35 8.43 -7.27 1.03
N TYR A 36 7.11 -7.28 0.88
CA TYR A 36 6.48 -7.78 -0.35
C TYR A 36 6.83 -6.92 -1.58
N ILE A 37 7.14 -5.63 -1.39
CA ILE A 37 7.60 -4.76 -2.47
C ILE A 37 8.94 -5.26 -2.99
N ASN A 38 9.91 -5.44 -2.10
CA ASN A 38 11.23 -5.97 -2.46
C ASN A 38 11.11 -7.33 -3.14
N HIS A 39 10.27 -8.22 -2.61
CA HIS A 39 10.05 -9.53 -3.21
C HIS A 39 9.48 -9.46 -4.64
N CYS A 40 8.54 -8.53 -4.89
CA CYS A 40 8.00 -8.31 -6.22
C CYS A 40 9.08 -7.78 -7.19
N ILE A 41 9.91 -6.83 -6.75
CA ILE A 41 10.98 -6.25 -7.56
C ILE A 41 12.07 -7.29 -7.87
N GLU A 42 12.49 -8.08 -6.88
CA GLU A 42 13.44 -9.18 -7.04
C GLU A 42 12.95 -10.21 -8.07
N LEU A 43 11.65 -10.56 -8.03
CA LEU A 43 11.06 -11.45 -9.03
C LEU A 43 11.16 -10.88 -10.44
N ILE A 44 10.79 -9.60 -10.63
CA ILE A 44 10.86 -8.93 -11.93
C ILE A 44 12.32 -8.89 -12.41
N PHE A 45 13.26 -8.49 -11.54
CA PHE A 45 14.68 -8.42 -11.85
C PHE A 45 15.29 -9.78 -12.21
N SER A 46 14.93 -10.85 -11.50
CA SER A 46 15.46 -12.19 -11.77
C SER A 46 15.14 -12.68 -13.18
N ILE A 47 13.99 -12.27 -13.73
CA ILE A 47 13.51 -12.73 -15.04
C ILE A 47 14.10 -11.88 -16.17
N THR A 48 14.31 -10.59 -15.94
CA THR A 48 14.80 -9.67 -16.97
C THR A 48 16.33 -9.63 -17.04
N SER A 49 17.03 -9.79 -15.90
CA SER A 49 18.50 -9.71 -15.82
C SER A 49 19.19 -10.88 -16.55
N SER A 50 18.44 -11.94 -16.84
CA SER A 50 18.93 -13.14 -17.51
C SER A 50 19.13 -13.02 -19.03
N GLN A 51 18.72 -11.94 -19.73
CA GLN A 51 18.66 -11.96 -21.21
C GLN A 51 18.89 -10.61 -21.92
N THR A 52 19.66 -10.64 -23.00
CA THR A 52 20.37 -9.50 -23.63
C THR A 52 19.71 -8.87 -24.87
N GLN A 53 18.38 -8.90 -25.04
CA GLN A 53 17.75 -8.48 -26.31
C GLN A 53 16.78 -7.29 -26.22
N VAL A 54 16.85 -6.42 -27.23
CA VAL A 54 16.03 -5.19 -27.42
C VAL A 54 14.51 -5.43 -27.37
N TRP A 55 14.01 -6.59 -27.81
CA TRP A 55 12.57 -6.92 -27.73
C TRP A 55 12.06 -7.04 -26.29
N LYS A 56 12.96 -7.12 -25.30
CA LYS A 56 12.61 -7.17 -23.89
C LYS A 56 12.31 -5.82 -23.28
N THR A 57 12.78 -4.71 -23.85
CA THR A 57 12.51 -3.39 -23.28
C THR A 57 11.02 -3.06 -23.37
N GLU A 58 10.40 -3.32 -24.53
CA GLU A 58 8.96 -3.09 -24.72
C GLU A 58 8.11 -4.08 -23.92
N TRP A 59 8.51 -5.35 -23.90
CA TRP A 59 7.88 -6.36 -23.07
C TRP A 59 7.94 -6.01 -21.57
N THR A 60 9.11 -5.59 -21.08
CA THR A 60 9.31 -5.20 -19.68
C THR A 60 8.49 -3.96 -19.35
N ARG A 61 8.48 -2.96 -20.23
CA ARG A 61 7.64 -1.77 -20.07
C ARG A 61 6.16 -2.14 -20.00
N TYR A 62 5.68 -3.04 -20.86
CA TYR A 62 4.31 -3.55 -20.82
C TYR A 62 4.00 -4.21 -19.47
N VAL A 63 4.84 -5.16 -19.02
CA VAL A 63 4.68 -5.84 -17.74
C VAL A 63 4.68 -4.85 -16.57
N LEU A 64 5.61 -3.89 -16.54
CA LEU A 64 5.68 -2.87 -15.49
C LEU A 64 4.45 -1.97 -15.47
N ASN A 65 3.93 -1.58 -16.64
CA ASN A 65 2.71 -0.78 -16.74
C ASN A 65 1.49 -1.54 -16.18
N GLU A 66 1.32 -2.81 -16.56
CA GLU A 66 0.22 -3.64 -16.07
C GLU A 66 0.30 -3.82 -14.54
N ILE A 67 1.48 -4.19 -14.02
CA ILE A 67 1.69 -4.37 -12.59
C ILE A 67 1.47 -3.06 -11.82
N THR A 68 1.95 -1.93 -12.35
CA THR A 68 1.74 -0.60 -11.74
C THR A 68 0.27 -0.24 -11.70
N SER A 69 -0.47 -0.52 -12.78
CA SER A 69 -1.91 -0.29 -12.87
C SER A 69 -2.67 -1.11 -11.82
N HIS A 70 -2.36 -2.40 -11.71
CA HIS A 70 -2.95 -3.28 -10.71
C HIS A 70 -2.61 -2.84 -9.28
N TYR A 71 -1.35 -2.49 -9.02
CA TYR A 71 -0.93 -2.08 -7.69
C TYR A 71 -1.63 -0.79 -7.25
N LYS A 72 -1.72 0.19 -8.16
CA LYS A 72 -2.50 1.41 -7.95
C LYS A 72 -3.95 1.10 -7.59
N GLN A 73 -4.58 0.15 -8.28
CA GLN A 73 -5.94 -0.28 -7.98
C GLN A 73 -6.04 -0.86 -6.56
N TYR A 74 -5.19 -1.82 -6.20
CA TYR A 74 -5.22 -2.43 -4.87
C TYR A 74 -4.98 -1.39 -3.76
N THR A 75 -4.00 -0.51 -3.91
CA THR A 75 -3.72 0.55 -2.93
C THR A 75 -4.89 1.52 -2.80
N SER A 76 -5.53 1.87 -3.92
CA SER A 76 -6.68 2.79 -3.92
C SER A 76 -7.90 2.16 -3.23
N GLU A 77 -8.16 0.88 -3.46
CA GLU A 77 -9.21 0.12 -2.79
C GLU A 77 -9.00 0.08 -1.28
N VAL A 78 -7.78 -0.25 -0.83
CA VAL A 78 -7.42 -0.29 0.60
C VAL A 78 -7.58 1.10 1.23
N LEU A 79 -7.01 2.14 0.63
CA LEU A 79 -7.11 3.51 1.15
C LEU A 79 -8.55 4.00 1.22
N THR A 80 -9.36 3.70 0.19
CA THR A 80 -10.79 4.04 0.18
C THR A 80 -11.55 3.32 1.29
N SER A 81 -11.25 2.05 1.54
CA SER A 81 -11.84 1.27 2.62
C SER A 81 -11.50 1.86 4.00
N VAL A 82 -10.22 2.20 4.22
CA VAL A 82 -9.75 2.86 5.44
C VAL A 82 -10.49 4.18 5.66
N GLN A 83 -10.55 5.04 4.64
CA GLN A 83 -11.25 6.32 4.70
C GLN A 83 -12.74 6.17 5.05
N LYS A 84 -13.46 5.24 4.42
CA LYS A 84 -14.87 4.96 4.71
C LYS A 84 -15.08 4.56 6.17
N ILE A 85 -14.20 3.73 6.72
CA ILE A 85 -14.27 3.29 8.11
C ILE A 85 -13.99 4.47 9.05
N GLU A 86 -12.96 5.27 8.79
CA GLU A 86 -12.66 6.48 9.57
C GLU A 86 -13.84 7.45 9.60
N ASP A 87 -14.45 7.72 8.45
CA ASP A 87 -15.58 8.64 8.36
C ASP A 87 -16.81 8.11 9.10
N SER A 88 -17.05 6.79 9.04
CA SER A 88 -18.10 6.14 9.84
C SER A 88 -17.85 6.30 11.34
N LEU A 89 -16.60 6.15 11.80
CA LEU A 89 -16.21 6.30 13.20
C LEU A 89 -16.31 7.76 13.66
N LYS A 90 -15.90 8.72 12.82
CA LYS A 90 -16.05 10.16 13.09
C LYS A 90 -17.52 10.53 13.25
N ARG A 91 -18.40 10.03 12.38
CA ARG A 91 -19.85 10.24 12.47
C ARG A 91 -20.43 9.63 13.75
N LEU A 92 -20.05 8.40 14.10
CA LEU A 92 -20.47 7.74 15.35
C LEU A 92 -20.02 8.52 16.60
N LYS A 93 -18.77 9.02 16.61
CA LYS A 93 -18.26 9.87 17.71
C LYS A 93 -19.07 11.17 17.83
N LYS A 94 -19.33 11.86 16.71
CA LYS A 94 -20.16 13.08 16.69
C LYS A 94 -21.59 12.82 17.21
N ALA A 95 -22.22 11.72 16.80
CA ALA A 95 -23.55 11.34 17.27
C ALA A 95 -23.60 11.08 18.79
N LYS A 96 -22.52 10.53 19.38
CA LYS A 96 -22.41 10.36 20.84
C LYS A 96 -22.16 11.68 21.59
N ILE A 97 -21.39 12.59 20.99
CA ILE A 97 -21.03 13.89 21.60
C ILE A 97 -22.18 14.90 21.50
N GLY A 98 -23.13 14.73 20.56
CA GLY A 98 -24.33 15.57 20.43
C GLY A 98 -25.24 15.64 21.68
N ASN A 99 -24.98 14.82 22.72
CA ASN A 99 -25.66 14.88 24.02
C ASN A 99 -24.81 15.45 25.18
N GLN A 100 -23.52 15.77 24.99
CA GLN A 100 -22.71 16.42 26.02
C GLN A 100 -21.67 17.37 25.40
N ASN A 101 -21.79 18.66 25.75
CA ASN A 101 -20.86 19.74 25.44
C ASN A 101 -19.50 19.56 26.17
N ASN A 102 -18.77 18.50 25.89
CA ASN A 102 -17.39 18.34 26.37
C ASN A 102 -16.44 18.16 25.20
N VAL A 103 -15.78 19.26 24.85
CA VAL A 103 -14.64 19.32 23.93
C VAL A 103 -13.47 18.55 24.56
N SER A 104 -13.46 17.23 24.38
CA SER A 104 -12.28 16.42 24.69
C SER A 104 -11.25 16.65 23.59
N LYS A 105 -10.33 17.58 23.85
CA LYS A 105 -9.05 17.73 23.14
C LYS A 105 -8.24 16.43 23.30
N ASN A 106 -8.52 15.41 22.50
CA ASN A 106 -7.75 14.18 22.51
C ASN A 106 -6.54 14.29 21.59
N ASN A 107 -5.38 14.48 22.23
CA ASN A 107 -4.04 14.09 21.80
C ASN A 107 -3.70 14.27 20.31
N LEU A 108 -3.32 15.50 19.95
CA LEU A 108 -2.70 15.85 18.66
C LEU A 108 -1.36 15.12 18.38
N ASN A 109 -0.80 14.40 19.36
CA ASN A 109 0.55 13.83 19.27
C ASN A 109 0.63 12.29 19.16
N ASN A 110 -0.49 11.56 19.18
CA ASN A 110 -0.48 10.10 18.94
C ASN A 110 -1.10 9.78 17.59
N MET A 111 -0.24 9.44 16.62
CA MET A 111 -0.60 8.93 15.29
C MET A 111 -1.61 7.79 15.42
N SER A 112 -2.75 7.92 14.73
CA SER A 112 -3.80 6.89 14.76
C SER A 112 -3.40 5.64 13.99
N ASP A 113 -4.08 4.52 14.23
CA ASP A 113 -3.87 3.29 13.45
C ASP A 113 -4.07 3.52 11.95
N ASP A 114 -5.09 4.31 11.59
CA ASP A 114 -5.39 4.63 10.19
C ASP A 114 -4.32 5.56 9.57
N ASP A 115 -3.70 6.44 10.38
CA ASP A 115 -2.52 7.19 9.94
C ASP A 115 -1.33 6.27 9.66
N LYS A 116 -1.07 5.28 10.54
CA LYS A 116 0.00 4.28 10.33
C LYS A 116 -0.25 3.47 9.06
N ILE A 117 -1.51 3.10 8.78
CA ILE A 117 -1.87 2.39 7.55
C ILE A 117 -1.56 3.23 6.32
N ARG A 118 -1.97 4.51 6.31
CA ARG A 118 -1.64 5.43 5.21
C ARG A 118 -0.14 5.60 5.03
N LEU A 119 0.60 5.75 6.14
CA LEU A 119 2.04 5.94 6.09
C LEU A 119 2.77 4.68 5.57
N GLN A 120 2.33 3.47 5.94
CA GLN A 120 2.88 2.24 5.37
C GLN A 120 2.65 2.18 3.86
N ILE A 121 1.41 2.43 3.41
CA ILE A 121 1.08 2.41 1.98
C ILE A 121 1.87 3.49 1.22
N TYR A 122 2.09 4.65 1.84
CA TYR A 122 2.97 5.68 1.29
C TYR A 122 4.38 5.15 1.04
N TYR A 123 5.02 4.55 2.05
CA TYR A 123 6.36 3.97 1.87
C TYR A 123 6.38 2.86 0.82
N ASP A 124 5.37 1.98 0.82
CA ASP A 124 5.28 0.88 -0.14
C ASP A 124 5.19 1.41 -1.59
N VAL A 125 4.34 2.41 -1.84
CA VAL A 125 4.17 3.04 -3.15
C VAL A 125 5.41 3.83 -3.57
N GLN A 126 6.05 4.54 -2.64
CA GLN A 126 7.29 5.28 -2.92
C GLN A 126 8.41 4.34 -3.33
N GLU A 127 8.64 3.28 -2.55
CA GLU A 127 9.68 2.28 -2.85
C GLU A 127 9.39 1.60 -4.19
N PHE A 128 8.15 1.14 -4.41
CA PHE A 128 7.76 0.53 -5.68
C PHE A 128 8.02 1.47 -6.86
N GLY A 129 7.60 2.73 -6.76
CA GLY A 129 7.80 3.73 -7.81
C GLY A 129 9.28 4.02 -8.09
N GLN A 130 10.10 4.13 -7.04
CA GLN A 130 11.55 4.31 -7.17
C GLN A 130 12.17 3.12 -7.90
N GLN A 131 11.85 1.90 -7.50
CA GLN A 131 12.39 0.69 -8.11
C GLN A 131 11.96 0.52 -9.57
N VAL A 132 10.69 0.81 -9.90
CA VAL A 132 10.18 0.77 -11.27
C VAL A 132 10.83 1.84 -12.16
N SER A 133 11.18 3.01 -11.61
CA SER A 133 11.80 4.10 -12.39
C SER A 133 13.23 3.82 -12.87
N ILE A 134 13.88 2.77 -12.34
CA ILE A 134 15.25 2.37 -12.70
C ILE A 134 15.29 1.61 -14.04
N TRP A 135 14.13 1.15 -14.53
CA TRP A 135 13.99 0.34 -15.75
C TRP A 135 13.81 1.17 -17.03
#